data_AF-A0A432FD86-F1
#
_entry.id   AF-A0A432FD86-F1
#
_cell.length_a   1.000
_cell.length_b   1.000
_cell.length_c   1.000
_cell.angle_alpha   90.00
_cell.angle_beta   90.00
_cell.angle_gamma   90.00
#
_symmetry.space_group_name_H-M   'P 1'
#
loop_
_entity.id
_entity.type
_entity.pdbx_description
1 polymer ?
#
loop_
_entity_poly.entity_id
_entity_poly.type
_entity_poly.pdbx_seq_one_letter_code
_entity_poly.pdbx_strand_id
1 'polypeptide(L)'
;MVGIIGKVHPSISKTEYIFAEFIDKKDKNNFKLNEFKPTPLKHIDITYELKERDELSSFILKSKFFSIEIIDSFIDGKIRKITVRYIGDEEQLKEVKNA
;
A
#
# COMPACT_ATOMS: atom_id res chain seq x y z
N MET A 1 -7.33 15.21 -1.19
CA MET A 1 -7.54 15.13 0.27
C MET A 1 -9.02 14.93 0.53
N VAL A 2 -9.42 13.91 1.30
CA VAL A 2 -10.83 13.59 1.63
C VAL A 2 -11.12 13.66 3.13
N GLY A 3 -10.11 13.96 3.92
CA GLY A 3 -10.16 13.95 5.37
C GLY A 3 -8.77 13.94 5.99
N ILE A 4 -8.73 13.87 7.31
CA ILE A 4 -7.53 13.72 8.14
C ILE A 4 -7.74 12.58 9.13
N ILE A 5 -6.68 11.84 9.47
CA ILE A 5 -6.66 10.87 10.55
C ILE A 5 -5.33 11.00 11.29
N GLY A 6 -5.36 11.00 12.62
CA GLY A 6 -4.15 11.15 13.40
C GLY A 6 -4.36 11.10 14.90
N LYS A 7 -3.24 11.01 15.62
CA LYS A 7 -3.23 11.16 17.08
C LYS A 7 -3.31 12.64 17.45
N VAL A 8 -4.04 12.93 18.51
CA VAL A 8 -4.08 14.28 19.10
C VAL A 8 -2.69 14.61 19.67
N HIS A 9 -2.20 15.82 19.43
CA HIS A 9 -0.89 16.22 19.95
C HIS A 9 -0.88 16.19 21.50
N PRO A 10 0.16 15.65 22.16
CA PRO A 10 0.20 15.48 23.61
C PRO A 10 0.04 16.78 24.42
N SER A 11 0.36 17.93 23.83
CA SER A 11 0.14 19.25 24.48
C SER A 11 -1.33 19.64 24.59
N ILE A 12 -2.21 19.04 23.78
CA ILE A 12 -3.65 19.31 23.76
C ILE A 12 -4.38 18.30 24.65
N SER A 13 -3.98 17.03 24.60
CA SER A 13 -4.55 15.97 25.44
C SER A 13 -3.49 14.95 25.82
N LYS A 14 -3.48 14.55 27.09
CA LYS A 14 -2.62 13.47 27.59
C LYS A 14 -3.17 12.07 27.29
N THR A 15 -4.38 11.99 26.74
CA THR A 15 -5.04 10.74 26.43
C THR A 15 -4.69 10.30 25.01
N GLU A 16 -4.47 9.01 24.79
CA GLU A 16 -4.11 8.39 23.49
C GLU A 16 -5.30 8.33 22.51
N TYR A 17 -5.94 9.47 22.24
CA TYR A 17 -7.04 9.56 21.28
C TYR A 17 -6.51 9.59 19.84
N ILE A 18 -7.15 8.78 18.99
CA ILE A 18 -7.06 8.88 17.54
C ILE A 18 -8.33 9.56 17.05
N PHE A 19 -8.17 10.64 16.30
CA PHE A 19 -9.27 11.37 15.70
C PHE A 19 -9.23 11.20 14.19
N ALA A 20 -10.40 11.21 13.57
CA ALA A 20 -10.53 11.23 12.13
C ALA A 20 -11.71 12.11 11.70
N GLU A 21 -11.50 12.92 10.66
CA GLU A 21 -12.50 13.78 10.03
C GLU A 21 -12.53 13.49 8.54
N PHE A 22 -13.70 13.35 7.96
CA PHE A 22 -13.88 13.04 6.54
C PHE A 22 -14.97 13.89 5.92
N ILE A 23 -14.77 14.27 4.67
CA ILE A 23 -15.80 14.93 3.85
C ILE A 23 -16.76 13.84 3.35
N ASP A 24 -18.05 13.97 3.65
CA ASP A 24 -19.08 13.09 3.09
C ASP A 24 -19.21 13.33 1.57
N LYS A 25 -18.53 12.49 0.79
CA LYS A 25 -18.65 12.44 -0.65
C LYS A 25 -19.60 11.31 -1.02
N LYS A 26 -20.78 11.67 -1.50
CA LYS A 26 -21.70 10.73 -2.15
C LYS A 26 -21.13 10.32 -3.50
N ASP A 27 -20.25 9.32 -3.49
CA ASP A 27 -19.73 8.75 -4.73
C ASP A 27 -20.85 7.96 -5.43
N LYS A 28 -21.21 8.40 -6.64
CA LYS A 28 -22.00 7.60 -7.58
C LYS A 28 -21.07 6.54 -8.16
N ASN A 29 -20.81 5.48 -7.40
CA ASN A 29 -20.03 4.35 -7.89
C ASN A 29 -20.82 3.67 -9.02
N ASN A 30 -20.45 3.99 -10.26
CA ASN A 30 -20.88 3.23 -11.41
C ASN A 30 -20.18 1.87 -11.34
N PHE A 31 -20.91 0.85 -10.87
CA PHE A 31 -20.43 -0.52 -10.86
C PHE A 31 -20.10 -0.93 -12.30
N LYS A 32 -18.81 -1.16 -12.56
CA LYS A 32 -18.35 -1.75 -13.83
C LYS A 32 -18.14 -3.23 -13.58
N LEU A 33 -18.93 -4.06 -14.24
CA LEU A 33 -18.67 -5.48 -14.30
C LEU A 33 -17.43 -5.68 -15.18
N ASN A 34 -16.35 -6.20 -14.59
CA ASN A 34 -15.19 -6.65 -15.34
C ASN A 34 -15.37 -8.13 -15.68
N GLU A 35 -15.06 -8.52 -16.91
CA GLU A 35 -15.06 -9.92 -17.30
C GLU A 35 -13.98 -10.70 -16.52
N PHE A 36 -14.35 -11.88 -16.04
CA PHE A 36 -13.41 -12.79 -15.40
C PHE A 36 -12.44 -13.36 -16.43
N LYS A 37 -11.14 -13.16 -16.21
CA LYS A 37 -10.08 -13.79 -17.00
C LYS A 37 -9.63 -15.07 -16.29
N PRO A 38 -9.80 -16.26 -16.89
CA PRO A 38 -9.43 -17.54 -16.27
C PRO A 38 -7.91 -17.79 -16.25
N THR A 39 -7.09 -16.82 -16.68
CA THR A 39 -5.64 -16.93 -16.66
C THR A 39 -5.13 -17.02 -15.22
N PRO A 40 -4.26 -18.00 -14.89
CA PRO A 40 -3.76 -18.15 -13.54
C PRO A 40 -2.88 -16.97 -13.16
N LEU A 41 -3.16 -16.39 -11.99
CA LEU A 41 -2.33 -15.35 -11.41
C LEU A 41 -1.08 -15.98 -10.80
N LYS A 42 0.02 -15.23 -10.85
CA LYS A 42 1.29 -15.56 -10.22
C LYS A 42 1.62 -14.46 -9.19
N HIS A 43 2.63 -14.71 -8.37
CA HIS A 43 3.13 -13.70 -7.44
C HIS A 43 4.66 -13.62 -7.44
N ILE A 44 5.18 -12.45 -7.08
CA ILE A 44 6.59 -12.19 -6.82
C ILE A 44 6.69 -11.37 -5.53
N ASP A 45 7.62 -11.76 -4.66
CA ASP A 45 7.88 -11.07 -3.40
C ASP A 45 9.18 -10.27 -3.54
N ILE A 46 9.13 -8.95 -3.31
CA ILE A 46 10.30 -8.07 -3.25
C ILE A 46 10.46 -7.57 -1.83
N THR A 47 11.69 -7.62 -1.32
CA THR A 47 12.04 -6.95 -0.07
C THR A 47 12.73 -5.62 -0.37
N TYR A 48 12.11 -4.53 0.06
CA TYR A 48 12.66 -3.18 -0.03
C TYR A 48 13.41 -2.84 1.26
N GLU A 49 14.55 -2.17 1.13
CA GLU A 49 15.28 -1.59 2.26
C GLU A 49 15.03 -0.07 2.27
N LEU A 50 14.35 0.39 3.31
CA LEU A 50 13.95 1.78 3.49
C LEU A 50 14.73 2.38 4.66
N LYS A 51 15.18 3.63 4.53
CA LYS A 51 15.66 4.37 5.71
C LYS A 51 14.48 4.69 6.61
N GLU A 52 14.75 4.99 7.88
CA GLU A 52 13.74 5.25 8.92
C GLU A 52 12.59 6.19 8.48
N ARG A 53 12.91 7.23 7.70
CA ARG A 53 11.95 8.26 7.24
C ARG A 53 11.46 8.09 5.80
N ASP A 54 11.87 7.03 5.13
CA ASP A 54 11.47 6.80 3.75
C ASP A 54 10.02 6.29 3.69
N GLU A 55 9.25 6.85 2.75
CA GLU A 55 7.88 6.41 2.48
C GLU A 55 7.86 5.22 1.52
N LEU A 56 7.23 4.12 1.93
CA LEU A 56 7.11 2.91 1.11
C LEU A 56 6.39 3.14 -0.22
N SER A 57 5.40 4.03 -0.24
CA SER A 57 4.67 4.41 -1.46
C SER A 57 5.56 4.98 -2.57
N SER A 58 6.76 5.44 -2.24
CA SER A 58 7.74 5.91 -3.23
C SER A 58 8.48 4.76 -3.92
N PHE A 59 8.52 3.57 -3.32
CA PHE A 59 9.21 2.39 -3.84
C PHE A 59 8.26 1.40 -4.51
N ILE A 60 7.00 1.34 -4.06
CA ILE A 60 6.01 0.44 -4.64
C ILE A 60 5.71 0.86 -6.10
N LEU A 61 5.84 -0.10 -7.02
CA LEU A 61 5.43 0.06 -8.41
C LEU A 61 3.94 0.43 -8.49
N LYS A 62 3.64 1.53 -9.19
CA LYS A 62 2.28 2.07 -9.36
C LYS A 62 1.51 1.44 -10.53
N SER A 63 2.06 0.38 -11.14
CA SER A 63 1.44 -0.34 -12.24
C SER A 63 0.17 -1.06 -11.81
N LYS A 64 -0.66 -1.42 -12.79
CA LYS A 64 -1.91 -2.14 -12.54
C LYS A 64 -1.59 -3.60 -12.24
N PHE A 65 -1.36 -3.94 -10.98
CA PHE A 65 -1.36 -5.32 -10.49
C PHE A 65 -2.79 -5.73 -10.09
N PHE A 66 -3.01 -7.04 -9.98
CA PHE A 66 -4.26 -7.56 -9.41
C PHE A 66 -4.34 -7.26 -7.91
N SER A 67 -3.25 -7.50 -7.17
CA SER A 67 -3.11 -7.14 -5.75
C SER A 67 -1.67 -6.76 -5.44
N ILE A 68 -1.48 -5.88 -4.47
CA ILE A 68 -0.19 -5.52 -3.88
C ILE A 68 -0.36 -5.56 -2.37
N GLU A 69 0.40 -6.42 -1.71
CA GLU A 69 0.23 -6.70 -0.28
C GLU A 69 1.57 -6.62 0.44
N ILE A 70 1.59 -6.02 1.63
CA ILE A 70 2.73 -6.11 2.53
C ILE A 70 2.59 -7.43 3.29
N ILE A 71 3.55 -8.34 3.12
CA ILE A 71 3.50 -9.67 3.75
C ILE A 71 4.48 -9.81 4.92
N ASP A 72 5.49 -8.94 4.99
CA ASP A 72 6.43 -8.91 6.11
C ASP A 72 7.02 -7.51 6.30
N SER A 73 7.43 -7.21 7.53
CA SER A 73 8.12 -5.98 7.91
C SER A 73 9.06 -6.23 9.09
N PHE A 74 10.33 -5.92 8.90
CA PHE A 74 11.38 -6.04 9.90
C PHE A 74 12.18 -4.75 10.04
N ILE A 75 12.73 -4.48 11.23
CA ILE A 75 13.55 -3.30 11.50
C ILE A 75 14.92 -3.76 11.99
N ASP A 76 15.96 -3.34 11.26
CA ASP A 76 17.36 -3.56 11.60
C ASP A 76 18.06 -2.21 11.83
N GLY A 77 18.13 -1.79 13.10
CA GLY A 77 18.66 -0.49 13.48
C GLY A 77 17.88 0.66 12.83
N LYS A 78 18.49 1.36 11.87
CA LYS A 78 17.89 2.50 11.14
C LYS A 78 17.29 2.13 9.78
N ILE A 79 17.31 0.85 9.43
CA ILE A 79 16.82 0.33 8.16
C ILE A 79 15.56 -0.48 8.42
N ARG A 80 14.49 -0.16 7.69
CA ARG A 80 13.25 -0.92 7.65
C ARG A 80 13.28 -1.81 6.41
N LYS A 81 13.15 -3.12 6.58
CA LYS A 81 13.01 -4.08 5.50
C LYS A 81 11.54 -4.43 5.36
N ILE A 82 10.94 -4.19 4.21
CA ILE A 82 9.50 -4.46 3.97
C ILE A 82 9.38 -5.37 2.77
N THR A 83 8.74 -6.51 2.96
CA THR A 83 8.45 -7.45 1.87
C THR A 83 7.06 -7.18 1.32
N VAL A 84 7.01 -6.87 0.03
CA VAL A 84 5.80 -6.59 -0.74
C VAL A 84 5.60 -7.72 -1.75
N ARG A 85 4.42 -8.32 -1.72
CA ARG A 85 3.94 -9.31 -2.68
C ARG A 85 3.16 -8.62 -3.79
N TYR A 86 3.61 -8.79 -5.01
CA TYR A 86 2.92 -8.37 -6.22
C TYR A 86 2.18 -9.57 -6.82
N ILE A 87 0.87 -9.48 -7.00
CA ILE A 87 0.05 -10.51 -7.62
C ILE A 87 -0.46 -10.01 -8.96
N GLY A 88 -0.23 -10.78 -10.01
CA GLY A 88 -0.61 -10.40 -11.37
C GLY A 88 -0.41 -11.51 -12.40
N ASP A 89 -0.77 -11.20 -13.64
CA ASP A 89 -0.40 -12.01 -14.79
C ASP A 89 1.10 -11.89 -15.11
N GLU A 90 1.56 -12.68 -16.08
CA GLU A 90 2.97 -12.76 -16.41
C GLU A 90 3.53 -11.47 -17.03
N GLU A 91 2.70 -10.67 -17.71
CA GLU A 91 3.13 -9.40 -18.29
C GLU A 91 3.34 -8.36 -17.19
N GLN A 92 2.37 -8.25 -16.27
CA GLN A 92 2.46 -7.37 -15.09
C GLN A 92 3.71 -7.69 -14.26
N LEU A 93 4.01 -8.97 -14.05
CA LEU A 93 5.14 -9.40 -13.23
C LEU A 93 6.51 -9.27 -13.93
N LYS A 94 6.57 -9.09 -15.25
CA LYS A 94 7.84 -8.77 -15.93
C LYS A 94 8.36 -7.38 -15.53
N GLU A 95 7.47 -6.43 -15.29
CA GLU A 95 7.85 -5.09 -14.82
C GLU A 95 8.57 -5.15 -13.48
N VAL A 96 8.10 -6.02 -12.58
CA VAL A 96 8.68 -6.27 -11.25
C VAL A 96 10.10 -6.82 -11.34
N LYS A 97 10.40 -7.67 -12.33
CA LYS A 97 11.72 -8.29 -12.51
C LYS A 97 12.76 -7.36 -13.14
N ASN A 98 12.30 -6.33 -13.84
CA ASN A 98 13.16 -5.39 -14.58
C ASN A 98 13.33 -4.04 -13.86
N ALA A 99 12.68 -3.86 -12.71
CA ALA A 99 12.78 -2.70 -11.83
C ALA A 99 13.94 -2.85 -10.85
#